data_AF-W4FDY2-F1
#
_entry.id   AF-W4FDY2-F1
#
_cell.length_a   1.000
_cell.length_b   1.000
_cell.length_c   1.000
_cell.angle_alpha   90.00
_cell.angle_beta   90.00
_cell.angle_gamma   90.00
#
_symmetry.space_group_name_H-M   'P 1'
#
loop_
_entity.id
_entity.type
_entity.pdbx_description
1 polymer ?
#
loop_
_entity_poly.entity_id
_entity_poly.type
_entity_poly.pdbx_seq_one_letter_code
_entity_poly.pdbx_strand_id
1 'polypeptide(L)'
;LHQLWVISVAVTVHTIWTRRNAAKFDRRRLPPPQVLTETTYVLWLATIRRQLRLLEDDSAEHRHLLGATQLLLRQRGYRALSAKHPLGLQLRPTLA
;
A
#
# COMPACT_ATOMS: atom_id res chain seq x y z
N LEU A 1 -5.85 4.69 12.97
CA LEU A 1 -6.86 4.27 11.95
C LEU A 1 -7.05 5.29 10.84
N HIS A 2 -7.28 6.58 11.16
CA HIS A 2 -7.49 7.63 10.16
C HIS A 2 -6.36 7.71 9.09
N GLN A 3 -5.09 7.78 9.50
CA GLN A 3 -3.97 7.89 8.56
C GLN A 3 -3.86 6.72 7.59
N LEU A 4 -4.07 5.48 8.07
CA LEU A 4 -4.09 4.28 7.21
C LEU A 4 -5.21 4.36 6.17
N TRP A 5 -6.40 4.80 6.59
CA TRP A 5 -7.53 4.99 5.69
C TRP A 5 -7.24 6.07 4.63
N VAL A 6 -6.72 7.22 5.05
CA VAL A 6 -6.33 8.32 4.14
C VAL A 6 -5.33 7.82 3.09
N ILE A 7 -4.27 7.12 3.50
CA ILE A 7 -3.27 6.55 2.58
C ILE A 7 -3.93 5.57 1.59
N SER A 8 -4.75 4.66 2.10
CA SER A 8 -5.39 3.62 1.28
C SER A 8 -6.32 4.23 0.23
N VAL A 9 -7.15 5.21 0.62
CA VAL A 9 -8.05 5.92 -0.29
C VAL A 9 -7.25 6.74 -1.31
N ALA A 10 -6.30 7.55 -0.85
CA ALA A 10 -5.51 8.42 -1.71
C ALA A 10 -4.77 7.63 -2.79
N VAL A 11 -4.08 6.55 -2.41
CA VAL A 11 -3.34 5.71 -3.37
C VAL A 11 -4.30 4.99 -4.32
N THR A 12 -5.45 4.51 -3.84
CA THR A 12 -6.43 3.81 -4.70
C THR A 12 -7.02 4.74 -5.74
N VAL A 13 -7.52 5.90 -5.30
CA VAL A 13 -8.11 6.90 -6.20
C VAL A 13 -7.07 7.42 -7.19
N HIS A 14 -5.86 7.74 -6.72
CA HIS A 14 -4.78 8.19 -7.58
C HIS A 14 -4.41 7.12 -8.62
N THR A 15 -4.32 5.84 -8.22
CA THR A 15 -3.99 4.75 -9.14
C THR A 15 -5.08 4.57 -10.19
N ILE A 16 -6.35 4.54 -9.79
CA ILE A 16 -7.49 4.44 -10.72
C ILE A 16 -7.50 5.62 -11.70
N TRP A 17 -7.36 6.84 -11.18
CA TRP A 17 -7.35 8.06 -11.99
C TRP A 17 -6.21 8.05 -13.01
N THR A 18 -4.98 7.76 -12.58
CA THR A 18 -3.80 7.72 -13.45
C THR A 18 -3.96 6.66 -14.54
N ARG A 19 -4.43 5.47 -14.20
CA ARG A 19 -4.62 4.37 -15.16
C ARG A 19 -5.72 4.68 -16.16
N ARG A 20 -6.85 5.23 -15.69
CA ARG A 20 -7.95 5.67 -16.54
C ARG A 20 -7.51 6.75 -17.52
N ASN A 21 -6.76 7.75 -17.05
CA ASN A 21 -6.29 8.83 -17.91
C ASN A 21 -5.28 8.36 -18.93
N ALA A 22 -4.35 7.49 -18.54
CA ALA A 22 -3.41 6.90 -19.48
C ALA A 22 -4.11 6.08 -20.58
N ALA A 23 -5.23 5.42 -20.24
CA ALA A 23 -6.02 4.72 -21.24
C ALA A 23 -6.79 5.66 -22.16
N LYS A 24 -7.37 6.73 -21.60
CA LYS A 24 -8.17 7.71 -22.35
C LYS A 24 -7.31 8.60 -23.26
N PHE A 25 -6.18 9.07 -22.76
CA PHE A 25 -5.39 10.14 -23.41
C PHE A 25 -4.08 9.63 -24.01
N ASP A 26 -3.43 8.62 -23.42
CA ASP A 26 -2.13 8.12 -23.88
C ASP A 26 -2.24 6.84 -24.73
N ARG A 27 -3.45 6.42 -25.09
CA ARG A 27 -3.75 5.16 -25.81
C ARG A 27 -3.14 3.90 -25.17
N ARG A 28 -2.89 3.93 -23.85
CA ARG A 28 -2.40 2.75 -23.12
C ARG A 28 -3.54 1.75 -22.87
N ARG A 29 -3.23 0.46 -22.85
CA ARG A 29 -4.21 -0.55 -22.44
C ARG A 29 -4.41 -0.50 -20.92
N LEU A 30 -5.65 -0.61 -20.47
CA LEU A 30 -5.93 -0.82 -19.05
C LEU A 30 -5.34 -2.17 -18.61
N PRO A 31 -4.61 -2.22 -17.48
CA PRO A 31 -4.17 -3.50 -16.94
C PRO A 31 -5.37 -4.35 -16.54
N PRO A 32 -5.24 -5.69 -16.56
CA PRO A 32 -6.27 -6.57 -16.03
C PRO A 32 -6.59 -6.23 -14.56
N PRO A 33 -7.84 -6.44 -14.09
CA PRO A 33 -8.26 -6.07 -12.73
C PRO A 33 -7.35 -6.63 -11.64
N GLN A 34 -6.93 -7.89 -11.75
CA GLN A 34 -5.99 -8.53 -10.81
C GLN A 34 -4.64 -7.79 -10.70
N VAL A 35 -4.12 -7.28 -11.82
CA VAL A 35 -2.87 -6.51 -11.85
C VAL A 35 -3.08 -5.14 -11.20
N LEU A 36 -4.24 -4.51 -11.41
CA LEU A 36 -4.59 -3.25 -10.73
C LEU A 36 -4.70 -3.44 -9.22
N THR A 37 -5.37 -4.49 -8.76
CA THR A 37 -5.50 -4.80 -7.32
C THR A 37 -4.13 -5.01 -6.69
N GLU A 38 -3.28 -5.83 -7.31
CA GLU A 38 -1.96 -6.13 -6.77
C GLU A 38 -1.01 -4.93 -6.80
N THR A 39 -0.97 -4.18 -7.89
CA THR A 39 -0.13 -2.97 -7.96
C THR A 39 -0.59 -1.88 -7.00
N THR A 40 -1.91 -1.70 -6.82
CA THR A 40 -2.47 -0.79 -5.81
C THR A 40 -2.04 -1.22 -4.40
N TYR A 41 -2.12 -2.51 -4.10
CA TYR A 41 -1.67 -3.06 -2.82
C TYR A 41 -0.18 -2.80 -2.56
N VAL A 42 0.69 -3.06 -3.53
CA VAL A 42 2.14 -2.77 -3.40
C VAL A 42 2.39 -1.27 -3.20
N LEU A 43 1.65 -0.41 -3.90
CA LEU A 43 1.74 1.05 -3.71
C LEU A 43 1.27 1.50 -2.33
N TRP A 44 0.23 0.86 -1.76
CA TRP A 44 -0.16 1.09 -0.37
C TRP A 44 1.02 0.80 0.56
N LEU A 45 1.61 -0.39 0.45
CA LEU A 45 2.72 -0.80 1.32
C LEU A 45 3.93 0.11 1.18
N ALA A 46 4.30 0.49 -0.05
CA ALA A 46 5.37 1.45 -0.28
C ALA A 46 5.10 2.81 0.38
N THR A 47 3.86 3.31 0.26
CA THR A 47 3.46 4.60 0.83
C THR A 47 3.43 4.54 2.36
N ILE A 48 2.89 3.47 2.94
CA ILE A 48 2.85 3.26 4.40
C ILE A 48 4.27 3.14 4.95
N ARG A 49 5.16 2.35 4.32
CA ARG A 49 6.57 2.27 4.73
C ARG A 49 7.26 3.62 4.72
N ARG A 50 7.05 4.42 3.65
CA ARG A 50 7.59 5.78 3.59
C ARG A 50 7.08 6.62 4.76
N GLN A 51 5.78 6.56 5.07
CA GLN A 51 5.21 7.29 6.20
C GLN A 51 5.77 6.84 7.54
N LEU A 52 5.89 5.53 7.77
CA LEU A 52 6.51 4.99 8.98
C LEU A 52 7.95 5.48 9.16
N ARG A 53 8.75 5.52 8.09
CA ARG A 53 10.13 6.05 8.12
C ARG A 53 10.23 7.56 8.39
N LEU A 54 9.14 8.31 8.20
CA LEU A 54 9.11 9.76 8.46
C LEU A 54 8.66 10.09 9.88
N LEU A 55 7.97 9.16 10.53
CA LEU A 55 7.59 9.29 11.93
C LEU A 55 8.82 9.02 12.81
N GLU A 56 8.86 9.64 13.99
CA GLU A 56 9.85 9.30 15.00
C GLU A 56 9.69 7.83 15.41
N ASP A 57 10.81 7.11 15.48
CA ASP A 57 10.84 5.71 15.89
C ASP A 57 10.14 5.56 17.26
N ASP A 58 9.25 4.57 17.37
CA ASP A 58 8.45 4.24 18.57
C ASP A 58 7.45 5.30 19.09
N SER A 59 7.25 6.41 18.37
CA SER A 59 6.13 7.33 18.61
C SER A 59 4.77 6.62 18.62
N ALA A 60 3.79 7.22 19.31
CA ALA A 60 2.44 6.64 19.38
C ALA A 60 1.83 6.48 17.98
N GLU A 61 2.03 7.48 17.12
CA GLU A 61 1.62 7.49 15.73
C GLU A 61 2.28 6.36 14.94
N HIS A 62 3.59 6.17 15.10
CA HIS A 62 4.33 5.11 14.43
C HIS A 62 3.78 3.73 14.81
N ARG A 63 3.65 3.46 16.12
CA ARG A 63 3.11 2.18 16.63
C ARG A 63 1.67 1.95 16.19
N HIS A 64 0.82 2.97 16.22
CA HIS A 64 -0.57 2.87 15.77
C HIS A 64 -0.69 2.61 14.27
N LEU A 65 0.09 3.29 13.44
CA LEU A 65 0.08 3.07 12.00
C LEU A 65 0.57 1.65 11.68
N LEU A 66 1.71 1.25 12.24
CA LEU A 66 2.28 -0.08 12.03
C LEU A 66 1.32 -1.19 12.48
N GLY A 67 0.77 -1.08 13.69
CA GLY A 67 -0.16 -2.05 14.25
C GLY A 67 -1.46 -2.15 13.43
N ALA A 68 -2.04 -1.02 13.03
CA ALA A 68 -3.23 -1.01 12.18
C ALA A 68 -2.96 -1.64 10.81
N THR A 69 -1.80 -1.38 10.21
CA THR A 69 -1.45 -2.01 8.93
C THR A 69 -1.25 -3.51 9.08
N GLN A 70 -0.55 -3.97 10.12
CA GLN A 70 -0.39 -5.41 10.39
C GLN A 70 -1.73 -6.11 10.58
N LEU A 71 -2.68 -5.48 11.29
CA LEU A 71 -4.04 -6.00 11.46
C LEU A 71 -4.79 -6.08 10.13
N LEU A 72 -4.67 -5.06 9.27
CA LEU A 72 -5.27 -5.04 7.94
C LEU A 72 -4.75 -6.21 7.08
N LEU A 73 -3.43 -6.44 7.07
CA LEU A 73 -2.82 -7.48 6.25
C LEU A 73 -3.19 -8.91 6.65
N ARG A 74 -3.59 -9.11 7.91
CA ARG A 74 -4.09 -10.39 8.43
C ARG A 74 -5.54 -10.67 8.05
N GLN A 75 -6.30 -9.66 7.64
CA GLN A 75 -7.70 -9.82 7.25
C GLN A 75 -7.83 -10.73 6.02
N ARG A 76 -8.92 -11.50 5.96
CA ARG A 76 -9.17 -12.50 4.90
C ARG A 76 -8.99 -11.94 3.50
N GLY A 77 -9.44 -10.70 3.24
CA GLY A 77 -9.34 -10.06 1.93
C GLY A 77 -7.91 -9.71 1.49
N TYR A 78 -6.98 -9.54 2.42
CA TYR A 78 -5.59 -9.16 2.13
C TYR A 78 -4.58 -10.28 2.34
N ARG A 79 -4.98 -11.37 3.00
CA ARG A 79 -4.09 -12.47 3.38
C ARG A 79 -3.31 -13.04 2.18
N ALA A 80 -3.98 -13.28 1.05
CA ALA A 80 -3.32 -13.81 -0.15
C ALA A 80 -2.26 -12.85 -0.72
N LEU A 81 -2.57 -11.55 -0.76
CA LEU A 81 -1.63 -10.51 -1.21
C LEU A 81 -0.46 -10.36 -0.23
N SER A 82 -0.73 -10.43 1.07
CA SER A 82 0.30 -10.38 2.12
C SER A 82 1.24 -11.58 2.04
N ALA A 83 0.73 -12.77 1.73
CA ALA A 83 1.57 -13.96 1.54
C ALA A 83 2.44 -13.84 0.28
N LYS A 84 1.92 -13.23 -0.79
CA LYS A 84 2.65 -12.99 -2.05
C LYS A 84 3.74 -11.92 -1.90
N HIS A 85 3.56 -10.94 -1.02
CA HIS A 85 4.48 -9.83 -0.78
C HIS A 85 4.98 -9.78 0.67
N PRO A 86 5.71 -10.81 1.15
CA PRO A 86 6.03 -10.96 2.58
C PRO A 86 6.92 -9.83 3.14
N LEU A 87 7.76 -9.23 2.28
CA LEU A 87 8.66 -8.14 2.66
C LEU A 87 8.03 -6.75 2.43
N GLY A 88 6.75 -6.69 2.07
CA GLY A 88 6.11 -5.45 1.65
C GLY A 88 6.06 -4.37 2.73
N LEU A 89 6.06 -4.73 4.02
CA LEU A 89 6.12 -3.80 5.16
C LEU A 89 7.52 -3.66 5.78
N GLN A 90 8.52 -4.34 5.25
CA GLN A 90 9.87 -4.27 5.79
C GLN A 90 10.43 -2.83 5.71
N LEU A 91 10.74 -2.25 6.87
CA LEU A 91 11.19 -0.85 6.97
C LEU A 91 12.68 -0.67 6.66
N ARG A 92 13.53 -1.59 7.11
CA ARG A 92 14.98 -1.57 6.88
C ARG A 92 15.38 -2.86 6.15
N PRO A 93 16.31 -2.80 5.17
CA PRO A 93 16.81 -4.01 4.54
C PRO A 93 17.44 -4.93 5.59
N THR A 94 17.18 -6.24 5.48
CA THR A 94 17.91 -7.24 6.27
C THR A 94 19.26 -7.40 5.57
N LEU A 95 20.33 -6.88 6.18
CA LEU A 95 21.68 -7.27 5.77
C LEU A 95 21.89 -8.68 6.33
N ALA A 96 22.00 -9.66 5.44
CA ALA A 96 22.44 -11.01 5.77
C ALA A 96 23.97 -11.07 5.79
#